data_AF-A0A4Q0PFE7-F1
#
_entry.id   AF-A0A4Q0PFE7-F1
#
_cell.length_a   1.000
_cell.length_b   1.000
_cell.length_c   1.000
_cell.angle_alpha   90.00
_cell.angle_beta   90.00
_cell.angle_gamma   90.00
#
_symmetry.space_group_name_H-M   'P 1'
#
loop_
_entity.id
_entity.type
_entity.pdbx_description
1 polymer ?
#
loop_
_entity_poly.entity_id
_entity_poly.type
_entity_poly.pdbx_seq_one_letter_code
_entity_poly.pdbx_strand_id
1 'polypeptide(L)' 'METPIKLELVGRKGDMYALKYPGLHIPIHVNYELLEKFKESDEYLVLEDVTSSSPPLERNSKNFSENSFNRI' A
#
# COMPACT_ATOMS: atom_id res chain seq x y z
N MET A 1 -14.28 19.10 9.73
CA MET A 1 -13.68 17.76 9.60
C MET A 1 -14.27 17.16 8.34
N GLU A 2 -13.66 17.39 7.19
CA GLU A 2 -14.08 16.75 5.95
C GLU A 2 -13.66 15.28 6.02
N THR A 3 -14.61 14.36 5.86
CA THR A 3 -14.34 12.93 5.93
C THR A 3 -13.78 12.48 4.58
N PRO A 4 -12.60 11.86 4.53
CA PRO A 4 -12.01 11.40 3.28
C PRO A 4 -12.87 10.32 2.61
N ILE A 5 -12.83 10.28 1.28
CA ILE A 5 -13.60 9.35 0.47
C ILE A 5 -12.92 7.98 0.50
N LYS A 6 -13.64 6.96 1.01
CA LYS A 6 -13.14 5.59 1.08
C LYS A 6 -13.28 4.90 -0.27
N LEU A 7 -12.16 4.55 -0.89
CA LEU A 7 -12.11 3.82 -2.16
C LEU A 7 -11.78 2.36 -1.87
N GLU A 8 -12.60 1.43 -2.34
CA GLU A 8 -12.33 0.00 -2.18
C GLU A 8 -11.56 -0.51 -3.40
N LEU A 9 -10.37 -1.05 -3.21
CA LEU A 9 -9.64 -1.72 -4.29
C LEU A 9 -10.25 -3.11 -4.51
N VAL A 10 -11.14 -3.22 -5.51
CA VAL A 10 -11.93 -4.43 -5.78
C VAL A 10 -11.25 -5.42 -6.73
N GLY A 11 -10.13 -5.01 -7.36
CA GLY A 11 -9.36 -5.92 -8.21
C GLY A 11 -8.28 -5.24 -9.01
N ARG A 12 -7.61 -6.04 -9.83
CA ARG A 12 -6.58 -5.60 -10.78
C ARG A 12 -6.76 -6.33 -12.11
N LYS A 13 -6.68 -5.61 -13.21
CA LYS A 13 -6.76 -6.14 -14.57
C LYS A 13 -5.53 -5.71 -15.35
N GLY A 14 -4.55 -6.61 -15.48
CA GLY A 14 -3.25 -6.28 -16.08
C GLY A 14 -2.53 -5.23 -15.25
N ASP A 15 -2.28 -4.05 -15.82
CA ASP A 15 -1.60 -2.93 -15.16
C ASP A 15 -2.56 -1.87 -14.61
N MET A 16 -3.87 -2.15 -14.65
CA MET A 16 -4.90 -1.26 -14.11
C MET A 16 -5.50 -1.83 -12.82
N TYR A 17 -5.72 -0.96 -11.86
CA TYR A 17 -6.35 -1.21 -10.57
C TYR A 17 -7.80 -0.77 -10.61
N ALA A 18 -8.71 -1.62 -10.17
CA ALA A 18 -10.14 -1.36 -10.12
C ALA A 18 -10.51 -0.80 -8.75
N LEU A 19 -10.78 0.50 -8.67
CA LEU A 19 -11.23 1.19 -7.47
C LEU A 19 -12.74 1.40 -7.51
N LYS A 20 -13.44 1.04 -6.44
CA LYS A 20 -14.88 1.22 -6.29
C LYS A 20 -15.14 2.42 -5.38
N TYR A 21 -15.91 3.37 -5.91
CA TYR A 21 -16.32 4.56 -5.18
C TYR A 21 -17.59 4.30 -4.34
N PRO A 22 -17.69 4.92 -3.17
CA PRO A 22 -18.90 4.87 -2.37
C PRO A 22 -19.97 5.72 -3.06
N GLY A 23 -20.98 5.05 -3.61
CA GLY A 23 -22.03 5.69 -4.40
C GLY A 23 -21.90 5.53 -5.92
N LEU A 24 -20.84 4.87 -6.40
CA LEU A 24 -20.72 4.49 -7.82
C LEU A 24 -20.91 2.98 -7.98
N HIS A 25 -21.85 2.59 -8.84
CA HIS A 25 -22.12 1.18 -9.13
C HIS A 25 -21.01 0.51 -9.95
N ILE A 26 -20.24 1.29 -10.71
CA ILE A 26 -19.22 0.78 -11.63
C ILE A 26 -17.83 1.11 -11.05
N PRO A 27 -16.92 0.12 -10.92
CA PRO A 27 -15.55 0.39 -10.50
C PRO A 27 -14.77 1.15 -11.59
N ILE A 28 -13.98 2.14 -11.17
CA ILE A 28 -13.08 2.86 -12.05
C ILE A 28 -11.77 2.10 -12.18
N HIS A 29 -11.17 2.14 -13.36
CA HIS A 29 -9.88 1.51 -13.61
C HIS A 29 -8.82 2.61 -13.68
N VAL A 30 -7.81 2.52 -12.82
CA VAL A 30 -6.73 3.50 -12.71
C VAL A 30 -5.39 2.81 -12.87
N ASN A 31 -4.37 3.51 -13.37
CA ASN A 31 -3.02 2.96 -13.41
C ASN A 31 -2.34 3.05 -12.02
N TYR A 32 -1.15 2.46 -11.90
CA TYR A 32 -0.36 2.50 -10.66
C TYR A 32 -0.05 3.92 -10.20
N GLU A 33 0.38 4.80 -11.11
CA GLU A 33 0.75 6.18 -10.78
C GLU A 33 -0.43 6.97 -10.18
N LEU A 34 -1.63 6.76 -10.71
CA LEU A 34 -2.83 7.42 -10.18
C LEU A 34 -3.27 6.81 -8.85
N LEU A 35 -3.11 5.49 -8.67
CA LEU A 35 -3.32 4.82 -7.39
C LEU A 35 -2.41 5.39 -6.29
N GLU A 36 -1.13 5.62 -6.59
CA GLU A 36 -0.20 6.25 -5.64
C GLU A 36 -0.65 7.65 -5.25
N LYS A 37 -1.08 8.46 -6.22
CA LYS A 37 -1.62 9.81 -5.93
C LYS A 37 -2.85 9.77 -5.01
N PHE A 38 -3.71 8.77 -5.16
CA PHE A 38 -4.83 8.57 -4.24
C PHE A 38 -4.39 8.18 -2.83
N LYS A 39 -3.27 7.44 -2.69
CA LYS A 39 -2.70 7.07 -1.39
C LYS A 39 -1.95 8.23 -0.72
N GLU A 40 -1.35 9.12 -1.51
CA GLU A 40 -0.65 10.31 -1.01
C GLU A 40 -1.60 11.44 -0.60
N SER A 41 -2.82 11.46 -1.14
CA SER A 41 -3.79 12.52 -0.87
C SER A 41 -4.58 12.25 0.41
N ASP A 42 -4.69 13.26 1.28
CA ASP A 42 -5.55 13.21 2.47
C ASP A 42 -7.05 13.21 2.15
N GLU A 43 -7.43 13.45 0.89
CA GLU A 43 -8.83 13.47 0.44
C GLU A 43 -9.40 12.05 0.23
N TYR A 44 -8.54 11.05 0.03
CA TYR A 44 -8.96 9.70 -0.33
C TYR A 44 -8.33 8.65 0.60
N LEU A 45 -9.10 7.61 0.91
CA LEU A 45 -8.62 6.45 1.67
C LEU A 45 -8.80 5.19 0.83
N VAL A 46 -7.71 4.69 0.26
CA VAL A 46 -7.72 3.44 -0.51
C VAL A 46 -7.64 2.24 0.45
N LEU A 47 -8.72 1.48 0.54
CA LEU A 47 -8.80 0.22 1.27
C LEU A 47 -8.39 -0.92 0.36
N GLU A 48 -7.20 -1.45 0.61
CA GLU A 48 -6.70 -2.68 -0.01
C GLU A 48 -7.04 -3.87 0.89
N ASP A 49 -7.78 -4.86 0.37
CA ASP A 49 -8.08 -6.07 1.11
C ASP A 49 -6.78 -6.87 1.27
N VAL A 50 -6.21 -6.82 2.48
CA VAL A 50 -4.91 -7.40 2.83
C VAL A 50 -5.03 -8.92 2.93
N THR A 51 -5.25 -9.60 1.81
CA THR A 51 -5.14 -11.07 1.75
C THR A 51 -3.84 -11.56 1.13
N SER A 52 -2.91 -10.70 0.70
CA SER A 52 -1.57 -11.13 0.26
C SER A 52 -0.56 -9.99 0.20
N SER A 53 -0.02 -9.58 1.35
CA SER A 53 1.42 -9.26 1.54
C SER A 53 1.63 -8.48 2.82
N SER A 54 1.53 -9.17 3.95
CA SER A 54 2.45 -8.89 5.04
C SER A 54 3.83 -9.44 4.64
N PRO A 55 4.86 -8.63 4.33
CA PRO A 55 6.17 -9.01 4.79
C PRO A 55 6.10 -8.92 6.32
N PRO A 56 6.37 -10.01 7.06
CA PRO A 56 6.43 -9.91 8.51
C PRO A 56 7.49 -8.88 8.87
N LEU A 57 7.14 -7.97 9.77
CA LEU A 57 8.11 -7.13 10.48
C LEU A 57 9.12 -8.06 11.16
N GLU A 58 10.32 -8.23 10.60
CA GLU A 58 11.49 -8.59 11.39
C GLU A 58 12.41 -7.38 11.53
N ARG A 59 12.14 -6.68 12.62
CA ARG A 59 13.02 -5.77 13.32
C ARG A 59 14.38 -6.43 13.57
N ASN A 60 15.46 -5.92 12.99
CA ASN A 60 16.74 -5.92 13.69
C ASN A 60 17.62 -4.74 13.27
N SER A 61 17.55 -3.70 14.09
CA SER A 61 18.64 -2.76 14.31
C SER A 61 19.91 -3.54 14.70
N LYS A 62 21.00 -3.38 13.96
CA LYS A 62 22.36 -3.37 14.53
C LYS A 62 23.28 -2.59 13.60
N ASN A 63 23.27 -1.28 13.83
CA ASN A 63 24.39 -0.41 13.55
C ASN A 63 25.62 -0.85 14.36
N PHE A 64 26.80 -0.50 13.83
CA PHE A 64 28.12 -0.45 14.47
C PHE A 64 28.85 -1.78 14.78
N SER A 65 29.86 -2.04 13.93
CA SER A 65 31.29 -2.02 14.28
C SER A 65 31.68 -2.64 15.63
N GLU A 66 32.41 -3.75 15.62
CA GLU A 66 33.82 -3.80 16.05
C GLU A 66 34.38 -5.22 16.04
N ASN A 67 35.68 -5.27 15.72
CA ASN A 67 36.61 -6.39 15.85
C ASN A 67 36.31 -7.36 17.00
N SER A 68 36.50 -8.65 16.72
CA SER A 68 37.24 -9.52 17.64
C SER A 68 37.85 -10.69 16.88
N PHE A 69 39.17 -10.69 16.90
CA PHE A 69 40.08 -11.81 16.69
C PHE A 69 39.53 -13.13 17.27
N ASN A 70 39.54 -14.21 16.50
CA ASN A 70 40.42 -15.36 16.79
C ASN A 70 40.30 -16.53 15.80
N ARG A 71 41.49 -16.98 15.39
CA ARG A 71 41.96 -18.38 15.36
C ARG A 71 41.49 -19.29 14.22
N ILE A 72 42.38 -19.53 13.25
CA ILE A 72 43.15 -20.79 13.12
C ILE A 72 44.52 -20.50 12.51
#